data_AF-A0A271LN23-F1
#
_entry.id   AF-A0A271LN23-F1
#
_cell.length_a   1.000
_cell.length_b   1.000
_cell.length_c   1.000
_cell.angle_alpha   90.00
_cell.angle_beta   90.00
_cell.angle_gamma   90.00
#
_symmetry.space_group_name_H-M   'P 1'
#
loop_
_entity.id
_entity.type
_entity.pdbx_description
1 polymer ?
#
loop_
_entity_poly.entity_id
_entity_poly.type
_entity_poly.pdbx_seq_one_letter_code
_entity_poly.pdbx_strand_id
1 'polypeptide(L)'
;MACERRPLAPWQRAKCQIVPFPAKKRVGKIRRTAEVLGGRHGKGADHYWQQVITGMRSQMKKSGLPAAVIESELKGFADAVFAMMSIARPNDGDAA
;
A
#
# COMPACT_ATOMS: atom_id res chain seq x y z
N MET A 1 15.30 -58.58 13.46
CA MET A 1 15.07 -57.48 12.50
C MET A 1 14.94 -56.19 13.29
N ALA A 2 15.90 -55.27 13.19
CA ALA A 2 15.85 -54.01 13.93
C ALA A 2 15.10 -52.96 13.10
N CYS A 3 14.02 -52.41 13.64
CA CYS A 3 13.30 -51.27 13.07
C CYS A 3 14.13 -50.01 13.35
N GLU A 4 14.97 -49.61 12.41
CA GLU A 4 15.71 -48.36 12.47
C GLU A 4 14.74 -47.18 12.36
N ARG A 5 14.38 -46.59 13.50
CA ARG A 5 13.74 -45.28 13.53
C ARG A 5 14.78 -44.22 13.19
N ARG A 6 14.78 -43.77 11.94
CA ARG A 6 15.56 -42.59 11.52
C ARG A 6 15.12 -41.37 12.34
N PRO A 7 16.05 -40.65 12.99
CA PRO A 7 15.70 -39.44 13.72
C PRO A 7 15.17 -38.40 12.72
N LEU A 8 14.00 -37.83 13.02
CA LEU A 8 13.50 -36.68 12.28
C LEU A 8 14.48 -35.52 12.49
N ALA A 9 14.99 -34.96 11.40
CA ALA A 9 15.88 -33.81 11.48
C ALA A 9 15.17 -32.67 12.25
N PRO A 10 15.87 -31.99 13.17
CA PRO A 10 15.28 -30.90 13.91
C PRO A 10 14.83 -29.80 12.94
N TRP A 11 13.59 -29.35 13.07
CA TRP A 11 13.01 -28.32 12.21
C TRP A 11 13.81 -27.03 12.36
N GLN A 12 14.52 -26.62 11.30
CA GLN A 12 15.26 -25.36 11.32
C GLN A 12 14.28 -24.20 11.15
N ARG A 13 14.30 -23.25 12.09
CA ARG A 13 13.54 -22.00 11.98
C ARG A 13 14.08 -21.21 10.78
N ALA A 14 13.37 -21.30 9.66
CA ALA A 14 13.64 -20.46 8.50
C ALA A 14 13.40 -18.98 8.86
N LYS A 15 14.24 -18.09 8.33
CA LYS A 15 14.00 -16.64 8.42
C LYS A 15 12.79 -16.31 7.54
N CYS A 16 11.62 -16.13 8.14
CA CYS A 16 10.42 -15.70 7.43
C CYS A 16 10.52 -14.21 7.10
N GLN A 17 10.48 -13.85 5.82
CA GLN A 17 10.31 -12.46 5.38
C GLN A 17 8.83 -12.21 5.13
N ILE A 18 8.24 -11.30 5.88
CA ILE A 18 6.86 -10.83 5.62
C ILE A 18 6.92 -9.96 4.36
N VAL A 19 6.28 -10.42 3.29
CA VAL A 19 6.07 -9.61 2.07
C VAL A 19 4.68 -8.98 2.19
N PRO A 20 4.57 -7.72 2.65
CA PRO A 20 3.28 -7.06 2.69
C PRO A 20 2.77 -6.85 1.26
N PHE A 21 1.47 -6.99 1.06
CA PHE A 21 0.87 -6.76 -0.25
C PHE A 21 1.13 -5.30 -0.68
N PRO A 22 1.90 -5.05 -1.75
CA PRO A 22 2.49 -3.75 -2.04
C PRO A 22 1.41 -2.71 -2.24
N ALA A 23 1.47 -1.63 -1.47
CA ALA A 23 0.48 -0.56 -1.48
C ALA A 23 0.40 0.08 -2.89
N LYS A 24 1.55 0.17 -3.56
CA LYS A 24 1.71 0.64 -4.94
C LYS A 24 0.95 -0.18 -5.99
N LYS A 25 0.65 -1.46 -5.73
CA LYS A 25 -0.09 -2.33 -6.67
C LYS A 25 -1.58 -2.44 -6.36
N ARG A 26 -2.11 -1.68 -5.39
CA ARG A 26 -3.55 -1.69 -5.05
C ARG A 26 -4.38 -0.85 -6.02
N VAL A 27 -4.40 -1.24 -7.30
CA VAL A 27 -5.00 -0.47 -8.40
C VAL A 27 -6.44 -0.04 -8.11
N GLY A 28 -7.29 -0.94 -7.61
CA GLY A 28 -8.68 -0.60 -7.28
C GLY A 28 -8.81 0.46 -6.18
N LYS A 29 -7.94 0.42 -5.17
CA LYS A 29 -7.92 1.43 -4.10
C LYS A 29 -7.35 2.75 -4.60
N ILE A 30 -6.28 2.71 -5.40
CA ILE A 30 -5.68 3.88 -6.05
C ILE A 30 -6.75 4.61 -6.89
N ARG A 31 -7.44 3.88 -7.78
CA ARG A 31 -8.51 4.43 -8.63
C ARG A 31 -9.62 5.05 -7.80
N ARG A 32 -10.12 4.33 -6.78
CA ARG A 32 -11.19 4.83 -5.93
C ARG A 32 -10.79 6.08 -5.14
N THR A 33 -9.57 6.11 -4.60
CA THR A 33 -9.05 7.28 -3.88
C THR A 33 -8.89 8.46 -4.83
N ALA A 34 -8.38 8.25 -6.04
CA ALA A 34 -8.27 9.29 -7.07
C ALA A 34 -9.65 9.83 -7.49
N GLU A 35 -10.66 8.98 -7.69
CA GLU A 35 -12.05 9.39 -7.98
C GLU A 35 -12.63 10.26 -6.86
N VAL A 36 -12.48 9.82 -5.60
CA VAL A 36 -13.03 10.53 -4.43
C VAL A 36 -12.32 11.87 -4.21
N LEU A 37 -11.00 11.92 -4.42
CA LEU A 37 -10.23 13.16 -4.35
C LEU A 37 -10.51 14.09 -5.54
N GLY A 38 -10.81 13.55 -6.73
CA GLY A 38 -11.23 14.35 -7.88
C GLY A 38 -12.60 14.98 -7.68
N GLY A 39 -13.53 14.28 -7.01
CA GLY A 39 -14.88 14.78 -6.72
C GLY A 39 -15.00 15.67 -5.47
N ARG A 40 -13.95 15.77 -4.64
CA ARG A 40 -13.96 16.58 -3.40
C ARG A 40 -12.87 17.65 -3.48
N HIS A 41 -13.22 18.89 -3.14
CA HIS A 41 -12.28 20.01 -3.12
C HIS A 41 -12.17 20.60 -1.71
N GLY A 42 -10.98 21.15 -1.38
CA GLY A 42 -10.70 21.82 -0.11
C GLY A 42 -10.54 20.88 1.09
N LYS A 43 -10.85 21.38 2.29
CA LYS A 43 -10.57 20.73 3.59
C LYS A 43 -11.10 19.29 3.71
N GLY A 44 -12.20 18.97 3.03
CA GLY A 44 -12.78 17.63 3.04
C GLY A 44 -11.96 16.59 2.28
N ALA A 45 -11.26 17.01 1.22
CA ALA A 45 -10.34 16.15 0.47
C ALA A 45 -9.07 15.87 1.29
N ASP A 46 -8.52 16.90 1.94
CA ASP A 46 -7.34 16.78 2.81
C ASP A 46 -7.61 15.85 3.99
N HIS A 47 -8.75 16.02 4.67
CA HIS A 47 -9.12 15.14 5.78
C HIS A 47 -9.30 13.69 5.32
N TYR A 48 -9.94 13.47 4.17
CA TYR A 48 -10.07 12.13 3.59
C TYR A 48 -8.71 11.52 3.25
N TRP A 49 -7.80 12.30 2.65
CA TRP A 49 -6.45 11.88 2.33
C TRP A 49 -5.67 11.45 3.59
N GLN A 50 -5.70 12.29 4.64
CA GLN A 50 -5.07 12.00 5.92
C GLN A 50 -5.62 10.72 6.55
N GLN A 51 -6.94 10.49 6.46
CA GLN A 51 -7.58 9.28 6.97
C GLN A 51 -7.12 8.02 6.22
N VAL A 52 -6.99 8.10 4.89
CA VAL A 52 -6.52 6.98 4.05
C VAL A 52 -5.07 6.62 4.39
N ILE A 53 -4.17 7.61 4.44
CA ILE A 53 -2.75 7.40 4.75
C ILE A 53 -2.56 6.90 6.17
N THR A 54 -3.23 7.51 7.16
CA THR A 54 -3.14 7.09 8.56
C THR A 54 -3.66 5.67 8.76
N GLY A 55 -4.78 5.32 8.11
CA GLY A 55 -5.32 3.97 8.14
C GLY A 55 -4.37 2.93 7.56
N MET A 56 -3.73 3.24 6.43
CA MET A 56 -2.74 2.36 5.80
C MET A 56 -1.47 2.21 6.64
N ARG A 57 -0.96 3.31 7.20
CA ARG A 57 0.20 3.30 8.11
C ARG A 57 -0.08 2.43 9.33
N SER A 58 -1.27 2.57 9.93
CA SER A 58 -1.68 1.78 11.10
C SER A 58 -1.74 0.28 10.81
N GLN A 59 -2.30 -0.11 9.65
CA GLN A 59 -2.33 -1.52 9.23
C GLN A 59 -0.92 -2.09 9.04
N MET A 60 -0.06 -1.34 8.36
CA MET A 60 1.33 -1.75 8.12
C MET A 60 2.15 -1.85 9.42
N LYS A 61 1.93 -0.93 10.36
CA LYS A 61 2.55 -0.97 11.69
C LYS A 61 2.09 -2.18 12.50
N LYS A 62 0.80 -2.52 12.45
CA LYS A 62 0.23 -3.71 13.12
C LYS A 62 0.78 -5.02 12.54
N SER A 63 1.12 -5.06 11.26
CA SER A 63 1.76 -6.23 10.64
C SER A 63 3.27 -6.36 10.97
N GLY A 64 3.84 -5.45 11.76
CA GLY A 64 5.24 -5.51 12.17
C GLY A 64 6.23 -5.07 11.08
N LEU A 65 5.79 -4.27 10.10
CA LEU A 65 6.68 -3.79 9.05
C LEU A 65 7.64 -2.71 9.56
N PRO A 66 8.90 -2.69 9.09
CA PRO A 66 9.84 -1.64 9.40
C PRO A 66 9.35 -0.28 8.90
N ALA A 67 9.54 0.79 9.68
CA ALA A 67 9.07 2.13 9.32
C ALA A 67 9.55 2.59 7.93
N ALA A 68 10.81 2.30 7.56
CA ALA A 68 11.34 2.64 6.24
C ALA A 68 10.55 2.00 5.09
N VAL A 69 10.10 0.76 5.25
CA VAL A 69 9.27 0.05 4.27
C VAL A 69 7.88 0.68 4.19
N ILE A 70 7.31 1.03 5.35
CA ILE A 70 6.00 1.69 5.42
C ILE A 70 6.02 3.02 4.65
N GLU A 71 7.02 3.86 4.89
CA GLU A 71 7.12 5.16 4.21
C GLU A 71 7.35 5.01 2.70
N SER A 72 8.17 4.04 2.28
CA SER A 72 8.39 3.76 0.86
C SER A 72 7.10 3.32 0.16
N GLU A 73 6.34 2.42 0.78
CA GLU A 73 5.07 1.92 0.25
C GLU A 73 3.98 3.00 0.24
N LEU A 74 3.90 3.83 1.28
CA LEU A 74 2.96 4.95 1.36
C LEU A 74 3.27 6.01 0.29
N LYS A 75 4.55 6.34 0.09
CA LYS A 75 5.00 7.24 -0.97
C LYS A 75 4.62 6.68 -2.34
N GLY A 76 4.92 5.41 -2.60
CA GLY A 76 4.56 4.75 -3.85
C GLY A 76 3.05 4.71 -4.12
N PHE A 77 2.22 4.58 -3.08
CA PHE A 77 0.77 4.71 -3.19
C PHE A 77 0.35 6.14 -3.52
N ALA A 78 0.93 7.14 -2.85
CA ALA A 78 0.64 8.55 -3.12
C ALA A 78 1.00 8.97 -4.54
N ASP A 79 2.20 8.61 -5.00
CA ASP A 79 2.66 8.88 -6.35
C ASP A 79 1.69 8.28 -7.39
N ALA A 80 1.22 7.05 -7.17
CA ALA A 80 0.28 6.40 -8.07
C ALA A 80 -1.12 7.04 -8.06
N VAL A 81 -1.61 7.51 -6.90
CA VAL A 81 -2.89 8.23 -6.80
C VAL A 81 -2.81 9.56 -7.53
N PHE A 82 -1.76 10.36 -7.29
CA PHE A 82 -1.62 11.66 -7.94
C PHE A 82 -1.36 11.54 -9.44
N ALA A 83 -0.59 10.54 -9.88
CA ALA A 83 -0.42 10.24 -11.30
C ALA A 83 -1.76 9.87 -11.96
N MET A 84 -2.61 9.09 -11.29
CA MET A 84 -3.95 8.77 -11.79
C MET A 84 -4.84 10.03 -11.88
N MET A 85 -4.78 10.89 -10.86
CA MET A 85 -5.53 12.15 -10.86
C MET A 85 -5.08 13.11 -11.96
N SER A 86 -3.77 13.17 -12.25
CA SER A 86 -3.26 14.01 -13.35
C SER A 86 -3.67 13.47 -14.72
N ILE A 87 -3.75 12.14 -14.90
CA ILE A 87 -4.24 11.54 -16.15
C ILE A 87 -5.74 11.83 -16.34
N ALA A 88 -6.51 11.82 -15.25
CA ALA A 88 -7.96 12.05 -15.28
C ALA A 88 -8.36 13.53 -15.48
N ARG A 89 -7.42 14.47 -15.47
CA ARG A 89 -7.64 15.86 -15.87
C ARG A 89 -7.09 16.07 -17.28
N PRO A 90 -7.84 15.77 -18.35
CA PRO A 90 -7.41 16.13 -19.68
C PRO A 90 -7.55 17.66 -19.82
N ASN A 91 -6.42 18.35 -19.97
CA ASN A 91 -6.28 19.71 -20.50
C ASN A 91 -7.57 20.55 -20.61
N ASP A 92 -7.90 21.29 -19.54
CA ASP A 92 -8.82 22.44 -19.61
C ASP A 92 -8.12 23.67 -20.25
N GLY A 93 -7.19 23.46 -21.18
CA GLY A 93 -6.20 24.45 -21.62
C GLY A 93 -6.05 24.59 -23.13
N ASP A 94 -7.06 24.21 -23.91
CA ASP A 94 -7.12 24.50 -25.35
C ASP A 94 -8.51 25.05 -25.72
N ALA A 95 -8.76 26.31 -25.37
CA ALA A 95 -9.80 27.14 -25.97
C ALA A 95 -9.55 28.63 -25.69
N ALA A 96 -9.27 29.36 -26.78
CA ALA A 96 -9.28 30.82 -27.00
C ALA A 96 -8.08 31.67 -26.54
#